data_AF-A0A1W1I3T7-F1
#
_entry.id   AF-A0A1W1I3T7-F1
#
_cell.length_a   1.000
_cell.length_b   1.000
_cell.length_c   1.000
_cell.angle_alpha   90.00
_cell.angle_beta   90.00
_cell.angle_gamma   90.00
#
_symmetry.space_group_name_H-M   'P 1'
#
loop_
_entity.id
_entity.type
_entity.pdbx_description
1 polymer ?
#
loop_
_entity_poly.entity_id
_entity_poly.type
_entity_poly.pdbx_seq_one_letter_code
_entity_poly.pdbx_strand_id
1 'polypeptide(L)'
;MLVPIVVEQTNRGERAYDIYSRLLKDRIIFLGAPIDDVFANLIIAQLLFLEAEDPEKDINLYVNSPGGSVTAGLGIYDTMQYVKPPINTICLGQAASMGALLLTAGTKGKRFALPNARVMIHQPLGGFQGQATEIDIHAREILKIRERLNEIMAKHTGQPIEKIALDTERDYFMSGEEAKRYGLIDEVITRAPKALKSVGGTDKDGTKDK
;
A
#
# COMPACT_ATOMS: atom_id res chain seq x y z
N MET A 1 -16.05 -13.31 10.44
CA MET A 1 -15.97 -13.94 9.10
C MET A 1 -15.12 -15.19 9.23
N LEU A 2 -15.51 -16.33 8.67
CA LEU A 2 -14.69 -17.54 8.69
C LEU A 2 -13.63 -17.40 7.57
N VAL A 3 -12.35 -17.48 7.91
CA VAL A 3 -11.27 -17.45 6.91
C VAL A 3 -11.05 -18.88 6.40
N PRO A 4 -11.09 -19.15 5.08
CA PRO A 4 -10.85 -20.47 4.55
C PRO A 4 -9.45 -20.99 4.90
N ILE A 5 -9.36 -22.29 5.15
CA ILE A 5 -8.11 -23.01 5.40
C ILE A 5 -7.68 -23.73 4.12
N VAL A 6 -6.39 -23.62 3.81
CA VAL A 6 -5.71 -24.30 2.72
C VAL A 6 -4.76 -25.34 3.32
N VAL A 7 -4.81 -26.57 2.79
CA VAL A 7 -3.90 -27.66 3.19
C VAL A 7 -2.85 -27.85 2.09
N GLU A 8 -1.58 -27.69 2.46
CA GLU A 8 -0.43 -27.88 1.59
C GLU A 8 0.24 -29.23 1.92
N GLN A 9 0.26 -30.15 0.95
CA GLN A 9 0.99 -31.40 1.06
C GLN A 9 2.45 -31.19 0.68
N THR A 10 3.36 -31.51 1.60
CA THR A 10 4.81 -31.47 1.36
C THR A 10 5.40 -32.86 1.57
N ASN A 11 6.63 -33.08 1.08
CA ASN A 11 7.38 -34.32 1.35
C ASN A 11 7.61 -34.59 2.85
N ARG A 12 7.37 -33.60 3.72
CA ARG A 12 7.49 -33.68 5.19
C ARG A 12 6.14 -33.76 5.91
N GLY A 13 5.03 -33.92 5.19
CA GLY A 13 3.67 -34.01 5.73
C GLY A 13 2.76 -32.86 5.29
N GLU A 14 1.58 -32.80 5.92
CA GLU A 14 0.56 -31.78 5.63
C GLU A 14 0.70 -30.57 6.56
N ARG A 15 0.55 -29.36 6.01
CA ARG A 15 0.44 -28.12 6.79
C ARG A 15 -0.82 -27.37 6.40
N ALA A 16 -1.58 -26.93 7.40
CA ALA A 16 -2.77 -26.11 7.23
C ALA A 16 -2.44 -24.63 7.48
N TYR A 17 -2.90 -23.76 6.58
CA TYR A 17 -2.75 -22.32 6.67
C TYR A 17 -4.11 -21.66 6.40
N ASP A 18 -4.41 -20.54 7.04
CA ASP A 18 -5.44 -19.67 6.47
C ASP A 18 -4.94 -19.03 5.16
N ILE A 19 -5.87 -18.56 4.33
CA ILE A 19 -5.53 -18.02 3.00
C ILE A 19 -4.53 -16.85 3.05
N TYR A 20 -4.59 -15.99 4.07
CA TYR A 20 -3.68 -14.85 4.20
C TYR A 20 -2.29 -15.30 4.66
N SER A 21 -2.22 -16.24 5.60
CA SER A 21 -0.95 -16.87 5.99
C SER A 21 -0.27 -17.56 4.80
N ARG A 22 -1.04 -18.21 3.91
CA ARG A 22 -0.48 -18.79 2.69
C ARG A 22 0.07 -17.74 1.74
N LEU A 23 -0.63 -16.61 1.59
CA LEU A 23 -0.19 -15.48 0.75
C LEU A 23 1.05 -14.78 1.32
N LEU A 24 1.17 -14.68 2.65
CA LEU A 24 2.34 -14.09 3.29
C LEU A 24 3.62 -14.90 3.01
N LYS A 25 3.54 -16.24 2.87
CA LYS A 25 4.68 -17.06 2.40
C LYS A 25 5.15 -16.68 1.00
N ASP A 26 4.23 -16.19 0.15
CA ASP A 26 4.56 -15.66 -1.19
C ASP A 26 4.88 -14.16 -1.15
N ARG A 27 5.11 -13.61 0.05
CA ARG A 27 5.48 -12.20 0.32
C ARG A 27 4.38 -11.21 -0.09
N ILE A 28 3.12 -11.63 0.01
CA ILE A 28 1.96 -10.80 -0.30
C ILE A 28 1.29 -10.35 1.00
N ILE A 29 1.18 -9.04 1.18
CA ILE A 29 0.47 -8.39 2.29
C ILE A 29 -0.78 -7.68 1.74
N PHE A 30 -1.91 -7.82 2.42
CA PHE A 30 -3.16 -7.16 2.05
C PHE A 30 -3.47 -5.96 2.96
N LEU A 31 -3.52 -4.76 2.36
CA LEU A 31 -4.07 -3.55 2.96
C LEU A 31 -5.52 -3.36 2.47
N GLY A 32 -6.42 -4.21 2.95
CA GLY A 32 -7.79 -4.36 2.44
C GLY A 32 -8.91 -3.72 3.29
N ALA A 33 -8.58 -2.92 4.30
CA ALA A 33 -9.52 -2.37 5.28
C ALA A 33 -9.22 -0.89 5.58
N PRO A 34 -10.13 -0.18 6.27
CA PRO A 34 -9.79 1.11 6.88
C PRO A 34 -8.55 1.00 7.75
N ILE A 35 -7.71 2.02 7.72
CA ILE A 35 -6.44 2.03 8.46
C ILE A 35 -6.70 2.52 9.89
N ASP A 36 -6.52 1.63 10.86
CA ASP A 36 -6.49 1.94 12.28
C ASP A 36 -5.19 1.41 12.92
N ASP A 37 -5.00 1.64 14.21
CA ASP A 37 -3.75 1.27 14.90
C ASP A 37 -3.53 -0.25 14.94
N VAL A 38 -4.61 -1.04 15.07
CA VAL A 38 -4.51 -2.50 15.13
C VAL A 38 -4.08 -3.04 13.77
N PHE A 39 -4.74 -2.57 12.71
CA PHE A 39 -4.45 -2.99 11.35
C PHE A 39 -3.06 -2.52 10.91
N ALA A 40 -2.67 -1.28 11.24
CA ALA A 40 -1.33 -0.78 10.95
C ALA A 40 -0.23 -1.60 11.63
N ASN A 41 -0.39 -1.94 12.91
CA ASN A 41 0.56 -2.79 13.61
C ASN A 41 0.72 -4.17 12.95
N LEU A 42 -0.37 -4.76 12.44
CA LEU A 42 -0.29 -6.02 11.70
C LEU A 42 0.49 -5.89 10.39
N ILE A 43 0.30 -4.80 9.64
CA ILE A 43 1.04 -4.55 8.39
C ILE A 43 2.53 -4.33 8.70
N ILE A 44 2.84 -3.53 9.71
CA ILE A 44 4.22 -3.27 10.16
C ILE A 44 4.92 -4.57 10.57
N ALA A 45 4.26 -5.41 11.38
CA ALA A 45 4.80 -6.70 11.80
C ALA A 45 5.07 -7.62 10.60
N GLN A 46 4.19 -7.66 9.61
CA GLN A 46 4.38 -8.45 8.39
C GLN A 46 5.56 -7.93 7.54
N LEU A 47 5.73 -6.62 7.40
CA LEU A 47 6.85 -6.02 6.68
C LEU A 47 8.20 -6.39 7.33
N LEU A 48 8.30 -6.24 8.65
CA LEU A 48 9.50 -6.59 9.42
C LEU A 48 9.78 -8.10 9.38
N PHE A 49 8.74 -8.92 9.45
CA PHE A 49 8.87 -10.38 9.31
C PHE A 49 9.45 -10.76 7.94
N LEU A 50 8.93 -10.19 6.86
CA LEU A 50 9.39 -10.48 5.50
C LEU A 50 10.81 -9.95 5.23
N GLU A 51 11.18 -8.82 5.82
CA GLU A 51 12.56 -8.33 5.82
C GLU A 51 13.51 -9.32 6.51
N ALA A 52 13.13 -9.83 7.69
CA ALA A 52 13.95 -10.77 8.44
C ALA A 52 14.08 -12.14 7.74
N GLU A 53 13.04 -12.60 7.04
CA GLU A 53 13.05 -13.85 6.27
C GLU A 53 13.97 -13.78 5.05
N ASP A 54 13.89 -12.71 4.26
CA ASP A 54 14.73 -12.49 3.08
C ASP A 54 14.74 -11.00 2.69
N PRO A 55 15.81 -10.25 3.01
CA PRO A 55 15.86 -8.80 2.78
C PRO A 55 16.08 -8.42 1.30
N GLU A 56 16.44 -9.37 0.44
CA GLU A 56 16.74 -9.12 -0.97
C GLU A 56 15.51 -9.32 -1.88
N LYS A 57 14.49 -10.02 -1.38
CA LYS A 57 13.27 -10.30 -2.14
C LYS A 57 12.22 -9.23 -1.96
N ASP A 58 11.66 -8.80 -3.08
CA ASP A 58 10.50 -7.92 -3.14
C ASP A 58 9.34 -8.34 -2.22
N ILE A 59 8.63 -7.35 -1.68
CA ILE A 59 7.36 -7.51 -0.96
C ILE A 59 6.23 -6.94 -1.82
N ASN A 60 5.07 -7.59 -1.83
CA ASN A 60 3.91 -7.17 -2.60
C ASN A 60 2.79 -6.69 -1.68
N LEU A 61 2.53 -5.40 -1.68
CA LEU A 61 1.46 -4.76 -0.91
C LEU A 61 0.24 -4.53 -1.80
N TYR A 62 -0.80 -5.32 -1.57
CA TYR A 62 -2.07 -5.24 -2.29
C TYR A 62 -2.99 -4.25 -1.56
N VAL A 63 -3.31 -3.14 -2.22
CA VAL A 63 -4.05 -2.01 -1.65
C VAL A 63 -5.50 -2.01 -2.12
N ASN A 64 -6.42 -2.07 -1.17
CA ASN A 64 -7.84 -1.83 -1.36
C ASN A 64 -8.42 -1.18 -0.09
N SER A 65 -8.14 0.11 0.11
CA SER A 65 -8.43 0.80 1.36
C SER A 65 -9.07 2.18 1.12
N PRO A 66 -10.10 2.55 1.92
CA PRO A 66 -10.64 3.91 1.93
C PRO A 66 -9.72 4.91 2.65
N GLY A 67 -8.56 4.48 3.17
CA GLY A 67 -7.71 5.25 4.06
C GLY A 67 -8.09 5.06 5.52
N GLY A 68 -7.76 6.03 6.37
CA GLY A 68 -8.03 5.94 7.81
C GLY A 68 -7.15 6.90 8.61
N SER A 69 -6.73 6.45 9.80
CA SER A 69 -5.87 7.20 10.72
C SER A 69 -4.55 7.59 10.05
N VAL A 70 -4.22 8.88 10.10
CA VAL A 70 -2.99 9.42 9.51
C VAL A 70 -1.76 8.91 10.24
N THR A 71 -1.76 8.91 11.58
CA THR A 71 -0.62 8.45 12.38
C THR A 71 -0.35 6.96 12.17
N ALA A 72 -1.41 6.14 12.16
CA ALA A 72 -1.30 4.71 11.87
C ALA A 72 -0.74 4.46 10.46
N GLY A 73 -1.25 5.20 9.46
CA GLY A 73 -0.75 5.10 8.09
C GLY A 73 0.69 5.61 7.93
N LEU A 74 1.11 6.65 8.66
CA LEU A 74 2.49 7.13 8.66
C LEU A 74 3.46 6.09 9.27
N GLY A 75 3.04 5.32 10.27
CA GLY A 75 3.82 4.19 10.79
C GLY A 75 4.07 3.10 9.74
N ILE A 76 3.04 2.77 8.94
CA ILE A 76 3.20 1.85 7.79
C ILE A 76 4.15 2.48 6.77
N TYR A 77 3.94 3.74 6.41
CA TYR A 77 4.77 4.46 5.45
C TYR A 77 6.25 4.44 5.84
N ASP A 78 6.59 4.81 7.08
CA ASP A 78 7.98 4.84 7.54
C ASP A 78 8.58 3.44 7.54
N THR A 79 7.81 2.42 7.94
CA THR A 79 8.25 1.02 7.86
C THR A 79 8.53 0.61 6.41
N MET A 80 7.67 0.99 5.46
CA MET A 80 7.88 0.73 4.04
C MET A 80 9.18 1.36 3.51
N GLN A 81 9.55 2.55 4.00
CA GLN A 81 10.80 3.21 3.61
C GLN A 81 12.03 2.70 4.37
N TYR A 82 11.82 2.10 5.56
CA TYR A 82 12.86 1.62 6.45
C TYR A 82 13.38 0.24 6.03
N VAL A 83 12.49 -0.68 5.66
CA VAL A 83 12.88 -2.05 5.32
C VAL A 83 13.70 -2.09 4.03
N LYS A 84 14.67 -3.02 3.95
CA LYS A 84 15.52 -3.17 2.76
C LYS A 84 14.79 -3.67 1.50
N PRO A 85 13.88 -4.65 1.59
CA PRO A 85 13.14 -5.14 0.42
C PRO A 85 12.46 -4.03 -0.38
N PRO A 86 12.54 -4.05 -1.72
CA PRO A 86 11.67 -3.24 -2.54
C PRO A 86 10.21 -3.62 -2.33
N ILE A 87 9.33 -2.62 -2.26
CA ILE A 87 7.89 -2.84 -2.04
C ILE A 87 7.13 -2.50 -3.32
N ASN A 88 6.54 -3.52 -3.93
CA ASN A 88 5.57 -3.37 -5.00
C ASN A 88 4.21 -3.00 -4.39
N THR A 89 3.57 -1.96 -4.89
CA THR A 89 2.21 -1.59 -4.45
C THR A 89 1.23 -1.82 -5.59
N ILE A 90 0.09 -2.47 -5.33
CA ILE A 90 -0.92 -2.77 -6.35
C ILE A 90 -2.30 -2.37 -5.87
N CYS A 91 -2.91 -1.37 -6.52
CA CYS A 91 -4.30 -0.99 -6.27
C CYS A 91 -5.27 -1.94 -6.98
N LEU A 92 -6.12 -2.63 -6.21
CA LEU A 92 -7.06 -3.62 -6.76
C LEU A 92 -8.45 -3.06 -7.06
N GLY A 93 -8.89 -2.11 -6.23
CA GLY A 93 -10.25 -1.56 -6.27
C GLY A 93 -10.23 -0.08 -5.96
N GLN A 94 -9.88 0.29 -4.72
CA GLN A 94 -9.61 1.69 -4.40
C GLN A 94 -8.39 1.89 -3.51
N ALA A 95 -7.70 3.00 -3.74
CA ALA A 95 -6.73 3.56 -2.81
C ALA A 95 -7.12 5.02 -2.57
N ALA A 96 -7.73 5.31 -1.43
CA ALA A 96 -8.21 6.64 -1.10
C ALA A 96 -7.51 7.17 0.15
N SER A 97 -7.31 8.50 0.23
CA SER A 97 -6.73 9.15 1.41
C SER A 97 -5.38 8.52 1.78
N MET A 98 -5.17 8.07 3.02
CA MET A 98 -3.95 7.35 3.44
C MET A 98 -3.67 6.08 2.61
N GLY A 99 -4.70 5.43 2.04
CA GLY A 99 -4.50 4.32 1.11
C GLY A 99 -3.83 4.77 -0.20
N ALA A 100 -4.16 5.95 -0.71
CA ALA A 100 -3.52 6.54 -1.89
C ALA A 100 -2.05 6.92 -1.62
N LEU A 101 -1.77 7.47 -0.43
CA LEU A 101 -0.40 7.77 -0.02
C LEU A 101 0.45 6.51 0.05
N LEU A 102 -0.05 5.45 0.70
CA LEU A 102 0.67 4.17 0.81
C LEU A 102 0.85 3.48 -0.55
N LEU A 103 -0.15 3.55 -1.44
CA LEU A 103 0.01 3.11 -2.83
C LEU A 103 1.17 3.86 -3.51
N THR A 104 1.20 5.18 -3.37
CA THR A 104 2.18 6.06 -4.02
C THR A 104 3.59 5.90 -3.46
N ALA A 105 3.72 5.47 -2.20
CA ALA A 105 4.96 5.27 -1.46
C ALA A 105 5.71 3.96 -1.78
N GLY A 106 5.15 3.12 -2.67
CA GLY A 106 5.86 1.96 -3.19
C GLY A 106 7.16 2.33 -3.91
N THR A 107 8.02 1.34 -4.13
CA THR A 107 9.29 1.57 -4.83
C THR A 107 9.04 2.12 -6.25
N LYS A 108 9.81 3.14 -6.65
CA LYS A 108 9.67 3.76 -7.97
C LYS A 108 9.81 2.73 -9.10
N GLY A 109 8.90 2.73 -10.06
CA GLY A 109 8.81 1.74 -11.14
C GLY A 109 8.08 0.45 -10.76
N LYS A 110 7.57 0.35 -9.51
CA LYS A 110 6.92 -0.83 -8.94
C LYS A 110 5.54 -0.51 -8.33
N ARG A 111 4.91 0.58 -8.76
CA ARG A 111 3.58 1.02 -8.29
C ARG A 111 2.56 0.78 -9.38
N PHE A 112 1.51 0.04 -9.07
CA PHE A 112 0.57 -0.48 -10.07
C PHE A 112 -0.89 -0.27 -9.67
N ALA A 113 -1.77 -0.28 -10.68
CA ALA A 113 -3.21 -0.38 -10.48
C ALA A 113 -3.85 -1.33 -11.48
N LEU A 114 -4.95 -1.97 -11.09
CA LEU A 114 -5.81 -2.70 -12.02
C LEU A 114 -6.66 -1.72 -12.85
N PRO A 115 -7.20 -2.14 -14.01
CA PRO A 115 -7.83 -1.21 -14.97
C PRO A 115 -9.06 -0.47 -14.43
N ASN A 116 -9.82 -1.10 -13.53
CA ASN A 116 -11.03 -0.53 -12.92
C ASN A 116 -10.75 0.08 -11.54
N ALA A 117 -9.50 0.09 -11.10
CA ALA A 117 -9.16 0.67 -9.82
C ALA A 117 -9.23 2.20 -9.88
N ARG A 118 -9.58 2.81 -8.75
CA ARG A 118 -9.60 4.26 -8.57
C ARG A 118 -8.66 4.71 -7.47
N VAL A 119 -8.10 5.89 -7.62
CA VAL A 119 -7.27 6.54 -6.60
C VAL A 119 -7.95 7.85 -6.22
N MET A 120 -7.98 8.18 -4.93
CA MET A 120 -8.54 9.44 -4.45
C MET A 120 -7.57 10.09 -3.47
N ILE A 121 -7.25 11.36 -3.71
CA ILE A 121 -6.43 12.18 -2.81
C ILE A 121 -7.27 13.34 -2.26
N HIS A 122 -7.01 13.70 -1.01
CA HIS A 122 -7.63 14.83 -0.31
C HIS A 122 -6.76 15.25 0.88
N GLN A 123 -7.06 16.38 1.48
CA GLN A 123 -6.40 16.88 2.69
C GLN A 123 -6.82 16.07 3.94
N PRO A 124 -6.03 16.07 5.03
CA PRO A 124 -6.42 15.36 6.25
C PRO A 124 -7.69 15.94 6.86
N LEU A 125 -8.48 15.06 7.47
CA LEU A 125 -9.68 15.42 8.22
C LEU A 125 -9.39 15.29 9.72
N GLY A 126 -9.90 16.22 10.52
CA GLY A 126 -9.82 16.18 11.97
C GLY A 126 -10.91 17.01 12.62
N GLY A 127 -11.11 16.80 13.91
CA GLY A 127 -12.09 17.54 14.71
C GLY A 127 -11.66 17.55 16.16
N PHE A 128 -11.84 18.69 16.81
CA PHE A 128 -11.48 18.88 18.21
C PHE A 128 -12.44 19.90 18.86
N GLN A 129 -12.67 19.74 20.17
CA GLN A 129 -13.47 20.66 20.98
C GLN A 129 -12.77 20.88 22.32
N GLY A 130 -12.66 22.14 22.76
CA GLY A 130 -12.00 22.46 24.03
C GLY A 130 -11.86 23.97 24.25
N GLN A 131 -10.96 24.35 25.16
CA GLN A 131 -10.60 25.75 25.37
C GLN A 131 -9.91 26.32 24.13
N ALA A 132 -9.92 27.65 23.97
CA ALA A 132 -9.30 28.32 22.84
C ALA A 132 -7.82 27.94 22.64
N THR A 133 -7.07 27.78 23.73
CA THR A 133 -5.67 27.32 23.70
C THR A 133 -5.53 25.92 23.11
N GLU A 134 -6.37 24.98 23.52
CA GLU A 134 -6.36 23.60 23.01
C GLU A 134 -6.76 23.57 21.53
N ILE A 135 -7.76 24.37 21.13
CA ILE A 135 -8.16 24.51 19.72
C ILE A 135 -7.00 25.02 18.87
N ASP A 136 -6.27 26.06 19.31
CA ASP A 136 -5.10 26.59 18.59
C ASP A 136 -3.99 25.55 18.44
N ILE A 137 -3.70 24.77 19.50
CA ILE A 137 -2.70 23.69 19.46
C ILE A 137 -3.07 22.64 18.41
N HIS A 138 -4.30 22.14 18.44
CA HIS A 138 -4.75 21.11 17.50
C HIS A 138 -4.89 21.63 16.06
N ALA A 139 -5.30 22.89 15.89
CA ALA A 139 -5.35 23.53 14.57
C ALA A 139 -3.95 23.66 13.94
N ARG A 140 -2.93 24.05 14.73
CA ARG A 140 -1.54 24.09 14.24
C ARG A 140 -1.03 22.71 13.87
N GLU A 141 -1.38 21.69 14.65
CA GLU A 141 -0.92 20.32 14.40
C GLU A 141 -1.50 19.74 13.11
N ILE A 142 -2.80 19.89 12.86
CA ILE A 142 -3.40 19.37 11.61
C ILE A 142 -2.83 20.09 10.36
N LEU A 143 -2.47 21.38 10.47
CA LEU A 143 -1.81 22.10 9.39
C LEU A 143 -0.41 21.55 9.10
N LYS A 144 0.39 21.25 10.14
CA LYS A 144 1.70 20.60 9.98
C LYS A 144 1.57 19.21 9.36
N ILE A 145 0.59 18.43 9.80
CA ILE A 145 0.31 17.11 9.22
C ILE A 145 -0.02 17.25 7.74
N ARG A 146 -0.90 18.19 7.36
CA ARG A 146 -1.24 18.47 5.97
C ARG A 146 -0.01 18.80 5.13
N GLU A 147 0.84 19.70 5.61
CA GLU A 147 2.10 20.05 4.94
C GLU A 147 2.99 18.82 4.75
N ARG A 148 3.15 18.01 5.80
CA ARG A 148 3.97 16.79 5.75
C ARG A 148 3.45 15.77 4.75
N LEU A 149 2.14 15.56 4.68
CA LEU A 149 1.53 14.66 3.71
C LEU A 149 1.75 15.18 2.27
N ASN A 150 1.63 16.49 2.06
CA ASN A 150 1.88 17.10 0.75
C ASN A 150 3.34 16.95 0.32
N GLU A 151 4.31 17.11 1.23
CA GLU A 151 5.73 16.84 0.95
C GLU A 151 5.99 15.39 0.54
N ILE A 152 5.39 14.42 1.25
CA ILE A 152 5.52 12.99 0.94
C ILE A 152 4.95 12.70 -0.46
N MET A 153 3.76 13.23 -0.75
CA MET A 153 3.13 13.06 -2.06
C MET A 153 3.94 13.72 -3.17
N ALA A 154 4.45 14.94 -2.96
CA ALA A 154 5.31 15.64 -3.92
C ALA A 154 6.60 14.85 -4.20
N LYS A 155 7.25 14.32 -3.15
CA LYS A 155 8.46 13.49 -3.25
C LYS A 155 8.24 12.28 -4.17
N HIS A 156 7.15 11.54 -3.98
CA HIS A 156 6.92 10.28 -4.68
C HIS A 156 6.28 10.45 -6.07
N THR A 157 5.48 11.51 -6.27
CA THR A 157 4.86 11.79 -7.57
C THR A 157 5.77 12.59 -8.50
N GLY A 158 6.69 13.38 -7.95
CA GLY A 158 7.46 14.37 -8.70
C GLY A 158 6.67 15.61 -9.09
N GLN A 159 5.42 15.78 -8.60
CA GLN A 159 4.65 17.00 -8.82
C GLN A 159 5.17 18.13 -7.92
N PRO A 160 5.07 19.40 -8.35
CA PRO A 160 5.31 20.55 -7.48
C PRO A 160 4.41 20.51 -6.24
N ILE A 161 4.94 20.93 -5.09
CA ILE A 161 4.20 20.91 -3.82
C ILE A 161 2.94 21.79 -3.86
N GLU A 162 2.98 22.89 -4.60
CA GLU A 162 1.86 23.81 -4.79
C GLU A 162 0.71 23.13 -5.54
N LYS A 163 1.06 22.28 -6.52
CA LYS A 163 0.08 21.50 -7.27
C LYS A 163 -0.55 20.42 -6.38
N ILE A 164 0.25 19.70 -5.59
CA ILE A 164 -0.29 18.75 -4.62
C ILE A 164 -1.24 19.44 -3.64
N ALA A 165 -0.87 20.61 -3.12
CA ALA A 165 -1.70 21.36 -2.19
C ALA A 165 -3.04 21.78 -2.81
N LEU A 166 -3.02 22.24 -4.06
CA LEU A 166 -4.24 22.61 -4.79
C LEU A 166 -5.13 21.38 -5.07
N ASP A 167 -4.51 20.31 -5.57
CA ASP A 167 -5.20 19.10 -6.03
C ASP A 167 -5.71 18.23 -4.86
N THR A 168 -5.25 18.47 -3.62
CA THR A 168 -5.76 17.81 -2.40
C THR A 168 -6.73 18.66 -1.59
N GLU A 169 -6.95 19.93 -1.95
CA GLU A 169 -7.83 20.85 -1.23
C GLU A 169 -9.28 20.34 -1.17
N ARG A 170 -9.72 19.57 -2.17
CA ARG A 170 -10.99 18.85 -2.21
C ARG A 170 -10.73 17.42 -2.69
N ASP A 171 -11.73 16.56 -2.51
CA ASP A 171 -11.67 15.19 -3.01
C ASP A 171 -11.38 15.18 -4.52
N TYR A 172 -10.26 14.55 -4.89
CA TYR A 172 -9.85 14.42 -6.27
C TYR A 172 -9.73 12.94 -6.64
N PHE A 173 -10.71 12.47 -7.41
CA PHE A 173 -10.79 11.10 -7.92
C PHE A 173 -10.09 10.96 -9.26
N MET A 174 -9.35 9.87 -9.40
CA MET A 174 -8.60 9.50 -10.59
C MET A 174 -8.85 8.02 -10.92
N SER A 175 -9.05 7.72 -12.19
CA SER A 175 -8.87 6.38 -12.76
C SER A 175 -7.41 5.93 -12.65
N GLY A 176 -7.14 4.64 -12.86
CA GLY A 176 -5.76 4.13 -12.92
C GLY A 176 -4.88 4.89 -13.93
N GLU A 177 -5.42 5.21 -15.11
CA GLU A 177 -4.68 5.96 -16.14
C GLU A 177 -4.40 7.42 -15.74
N GLU A 178 -5.35 8.07 -15.07
CA GLU A 178 -5.14 9.42 -14.53
C GLU A 178 -4.11 9.40 -13.40
N ALA A 179 -4.19 8.42 -12.49
CA ALA A 179 -3.23 8.23 -11.42
C ALA A 179 -1.81 7.97 -11.94
N LYS A 180 -1.67 7.22 -13.05
CA LYS A 180 -0.40 7.02 -13.75
C LYS A 180 0.14 8.33 -14.30
N ARG A 181 -0.67 9.09 -15.03
CA ARG A 181 -0.26 10.41 -15.56
C ARG A 181 0.10 11.41 -14.47
N TYR A 182 -0.57 11.31 -13.32
CA TYR A 182 -0.28 12.14 -12.15
C TYR A 182 1.04 11.74 -11.44
N GLY A 183 1.50 10.51 -11.64
CA GLY A 183 2.70 9.96 -10.99
C GLY A 183 2.43 9.25 -9.66
N LEU A 184 1.16 8.98 -9.32
CA LEU A 184 0.77 8.20 -8.14
C LEU A 184 1.14 6.72 -8.29
N ILE A 185 1.07 6.23 -9.52
CA ILE A 185 1.49 4.88 -9.90
C ILE A 185 2.37 4.95 -11.15
N ASP A 186 3.07 3.86 -11.45
CA ASP A 186 3.93 3.74 -12.63
C ASP A 186 3.19 3.08 -13.81
N GLU A 187 2.31 2.11 -13.55
CA GLU A 187 1.64 1.38 -14.64
C GLU A 187 0.25 0.83 -14.27
N VAL A 188 -0.66 0.81 -15.25
CA VAL A 188 -1.93 0.09 -15.18
C VAL A 188 -1.72 -1.30 -15.78
N ILE A 189 -1.96 -2.35 -15.00
CA ILE A 189 -1.65 -3.74 -15.39
C ILE A 189 -2.93 -4.55 -15.57
N THR A 190 -3.00 -5.35 -16.65
CA THR A 190 -4.10 -6.30 -16.90
C THR A 190 -3.74 -7.73 -16.48
N ARG A 191 -2.44 -8.01 -16.30
CA ARG A 191 -1.89 -9.27 -15.83
C ARG A 191 -0.72 -8.96 -14.91
N ALA A 192 -0.46 -9.85 -13.95
CA ALA A 192 0.72 -9.72 -13.10
C ALA A 192 1.99 -9.66 -13.97
N PRO A 193 2.84 -8.61 -13.81
CA PRO A 193 4.19 -8.58 -14.35
C PRO A 193 4.93 -9.88 -14.04
N LYS A 194 5.79 -10.35 -14.94
CA LYS A 194 6.59 -11.57 -14.71
C LYS A 194 7.37 -11.51 -13.39
N ALA A 195 7.81 -10.33 -12.96
CA ALA A 195 8.51 -10.09 -11.71
C ALA A 195 7.66 -10.29 -10.43
N LEU A 196 6.32 -10.21 -10.55
CA LEU A 196 5.38 -10.46 -9.44
C LEU A 196 5.02 -11.94 -9.27
N LYS A 197 5.49 -12.84 -10.16
CA LYS A 197 5.29 -14.27 -10.00
C LYS A 197 6.28 -14.78 -8.94
N SER A 198 5.75 -15.28 -7.83
CA SER A 198 6.54 -15.90 -6.77
C SER A 198 7.40 -17.03 -7.31
N VAL A 199 8.64 -17.09 -6.81
CA VAL A 199 9.60 -18.17 -7.01
C VAL A 199 9.03 -19.43 -6.34
N GLY A 200 8.31 -20.25 -7.10
CA GLY A 200 7.68 -21.46 -6.57
C GLY A 200 6.96 -22.34 -7.60
N GLY A 201 6.64 -21.82 -8.78
CA GLY A 201 6.26 -22.65 -9.92
C GLY A 201 7.50 -23.10 -10.66
N THR A 202 7.89 -24.37 -10.54
CA THR A 202 8.76 -24.98 -11.55
C THR A 202 8.08 -24.78 -12.91
N ASP A 203 8.71 -24.01 -13.80
CA ASP A 203 8.38 -23.99 -15.21
C ASP A 203 8.54 -25.42 -15.74
N LYS A 204 7.45 -26.18 -15.75
CA LYS A 204 7.29 -27.32 -16.66
C LYS A 204 6.76 -26.77 -17.97
N ASP A 205 7.57 -25.97 -18.65
CA ASP A 205 7.36 -25.65 -20.05
C ASP A 205 8.59 -26.13 -20.82
N GLY A 206 8.51 -27.38 -21.26
CA GLY A 206 9.64 -28.12 -21.81
C GLY A 206 9.22 -29.48 -22.34
N THR A 207 8.14 -29.54 -23.12
CA THR A 207 7.94 -30.65 -24.08
C THR A 207 7.04 -30.20 -25.22
N LYS A 208 7.61 -29.40 -26.13
CA LYS A 208 7.27 -29.50 -27.55
C LYS A 208 8.51 -30.03 -28.24
N ASP A 209 8.42 -31.30 -28.64
CA ASP A 209 9.02 -31.85 -29.85
C ASP A 209 8.69 -33.34 -29.92
N LYS A 210 7.59 -33.66 -30.60
CA LYS A 210 7.43 -34.78 -31.53
C LYS A 210 6.31 -34.45 -32.52
#